data_AF-A0A8B8ZE09-F1
#
_entry.id   AF-A0A8B8ZE09-F1
#
_cell.length_a   1.000
_cell.length_b   1.000
_cell.length_c   1.000
_cell.angle_alpha   90.00
_cell.angle_beta   90.00
_cell.angle_gamma   90.00
#
_symmetry.space_group_name_H-M   'P 1'
#
loop_
_entity.id
_entity.type
_entity.pdbx_description
1 polymer ?
#
loop_
_entity_poly.entity_id
_entity_poly.type
_entity_poly.pdbx_seq_one_letter_code
_entity_poly.pdbx_strand_id
1 'polypeptide(L)'
;MSIQNLLRFLKPFIEPVHIKKYSGKRVGIDAYSWLHKGAYSCSMELCLNSRTVAAKRHLKYFMHHINLLRHYSVIPVVVFDGCSIPCKSATEHERHRRRESNLMLAKEKLKEGNVSAAVEFFQVT
;
A
#
# COMPACT_ATOMS: atom_id res chain seq x y z
N MET A 1 1.82 3.11 9.46
CA MET A 1 1.94 2.69 10.87
C MET A 1 3.11 1.75 11.03
N SER A 2 3.89 1.92 12.08
CA SER A 2 4.98 1.04 12.53
C SER A 2 5.52 1.62 13.84
N ILE A 3 6.51 0.98 14.45
CA ILE A 3 7.32 1.60 15.51
C ILE A 3 8.00 2.82 14.90
N GLN A 4 7.69 4.00 15.45
CA GLN A 4 8.19 5.26 14.92
C GLN A 4 9.72 5.30 15.02
N ASN A 5 10.38 5.76 13.94
CA ASN A 5 11.84 5.92 13.84
C ASN A 5 12.69 4.65 14.00
N LEU A 6 12.10 3.45 14.08
CA LEU A 6 12.86 2.21 14.26
C LEU A 6 13.91 1.99 13.17
N LEU A 7 13.53 2.18 11.90
CA LEU A 7 14.47 1.99 10.77
C LEU A 7 15.65 2.97 10.82
N ARG A 8 15.41 4.21 11.26
CA ARG A 8 16.47 5.22 11.45
C ARG A 8 17.44 4.79 12.53
N PHE A 9 16.92 4.23 13.63
CA PHE A 9 17.74 3.70 14.72
C PHE A 9 18.56 2.48 14.30
N LEU A 10 17.98 1.58 13.50
CA LEU A 10 18.64 0.36 13.04
C LEU A 10 19.63 0.59 11.89
N LYS A 11 19.77 1.81 11.35
CA LYS A 11 20.62 2.13 10.19
C LYS A 11 22.03 1.53 10.25
N PRO A 12 22.75 1.51 11.39
CA PRO A 12 24.08 0.89 11.47
C PRO A 12 24.10 -0.63 11.21
N PHE A 13 22.95 -1.30 11.32
CA PHE A 13 22.80 -2.75 11.19
C PHE A 13 22.11 -3.16 9.88
N ILE A 14 21.84 -2.20 8.99
CA ILE A 14 21.17 -2.45 7.71
C ILE A 14 22.21 -2.64 6.62
N GLU A 15 22.16 -3.79 5.94
CA GLU A 15 22.97 -4.05 4.76
C GLU A 15 22.11 -4.04 3.50
N PRO A 16 22.54 -3.35 2.43
CA PRO A 16 21.87 -3.45 1.15
C PRO A 16 22.08 -4.86 0.56
N VAL A 17 20.98 -5.52 0.20
CA VAL A 17 21.02 -6.87 -0.38
C VAL A 17 20.24 -6.91 -1.68
N HIS A 18 20.77 -7.65 -2.65
CA HIS A 18 20.06 -7.94 -3.89
C HIS A 18 19.19 -9.19 -3.72
N ILE A 19 17.98 -9.17 -4.29
CA ILE A 19 17.00 -10.25 -4.14
C ILE A 19 17.50 -11.63 -4.59
N LYS A 20 18.41 -11.66 -5.58
CA LYS A 20 19.11 -12.87 -6.05
C LYS A 20 19.78 -13.67 -4.93
N LYS A 21 20.19 -13.02 -3.83
CA LYS A 21 20.75 -13.69 -2.63
C LYS A 21 19.80 -14.76 -2.06
N TYR A 22 18.50 -14.62 -2.29
CA TYR A 22 17.46 -15.50 -1.76
C TYR A 22 16.92 -16.51 -2.79
N SER A 23 17.62 -16.72 -3.90
CA SER A 23 17.26 -17.73 -4.91
C SER A 23 17.02 -19.11 -4.28
N GLY A 24 15.93 -19.77 -4.67
CA GLY A 24 15.49 -21.06 -4.13
C GLY A 24 14.85 -20.99 -2.74
N LYS A 25 14.78 -19.82 -2.09
CA LYS A 25 14.14 -19.64 -0.78
C LYS A 25 12.68 -19.24 -0.92
N ARG A 26 11.89 -19.53 0.13
CA ARG A 26 10.51 -19.03 0.29
C ARG A 26 10.53 -17.74 1.10
N VAL A 27 9.77 -16.74 0.66
CA VAL A 27 9.69 -15.42 1.33
C VAL A 27 8.23 -15.05 1.55
N GLY A 28 7.89 -14.71 2.79
CA GLY A 28 6.59 -14.15 3.15
C GLY A 28 6.47 -12.69 2.72
N ILE A 29 5.37 -12.35 2.07
CA ILE A 29 5.09 -10.99 1.58
C ILE A 29 3.85 -10.48 2.30
N ASP A 30 3.99 -9.35 2.99
CA ASP A 30 2.85 -8.55 3.43
C ASP A 30 2.18 -7.94 2.20
N ALA A 31 1.01 -8.48 1.84
CA ALA A 31 0.29 -8.07 0.66
C ALA A 31 -0.23 -6.64 0.75
N TYR A 32 -0.68 -6.22 1.93
CA TYR A 32 -1.27 -4.90 2.15
C TYR A 32 -0.27 -3.79 1.88
N SER A 33 1.00 -3.99 2.27
CA SER A 33 2.08 -3.04 2.01
C SER A 33 2.25 -2.74 0.51
N TRP A 34 2.19 -3.78 -0.35
CA TRP A 34 2.33 -3.61 -1.80
C TRP A 34 1.06 -3.07 -2.45
N LEU A 35 -0.12 -3.56 -2.04
CA LEU A 35 -1.40 -3.08 -2.56
C LEU A 35 -1.61 -1.60 -2.25
N HIS A 36 -1.28 -1.18 -1.03
CA HIS A 36 -1.37 0.22 -0.62
C HIS A 36 -0.46 1.12 -1.47
N LYS A 37 0.80 0.72 -1.70
CA LYS A 37 1.70 1.46 -2.59
C LYS A 37 1.20 1.50 -4.04
N GLY A 38 0.65 0.39 -4.53
CA GLY A 38 0.05 0.33 -5.86
C GLY A 38 -1.18 1.23 -5.99
N ALA A 39 -2.00 1.32 -4.94
CA ALA A 39 -3.22 2.12 -4.90
C ALA A 39 -2.96 3.62 -5.07
N TYR A 40 -1.78 4.12 -4.68
CA TYR A 40 -1.43 5.54 -4.86
C TYR A 40 -1.46 5.97 -6.33
N SER A 41 -1.12 5.06 -7.25
CA SER A 41 -1.13 5.32 -8.70
C SER A 41 -2.53 5.33 -9.32
N CYS A 42 -3.55 4.92 -8.58
CA CYS A 42 -4.94 4.86 -9.03
C CYS A 42 -5.92 5.25 -7.91
N SER A 43 -5.52 6.14 -7.00
CA SER A 43 -6.26 6.47 -5.79
C SER A 43 -7.59 7.14 -6.10
N MET A 44 -7.58 8.07 -7.06
CA MET A 44 -8.77 8.76 -7.55
C MET A 44 -9.75 7.77 -8.21
N GLU A 45 -9.27 6.89 -9.07
CA GLU A 45 -10.13 5.90 -9.73
C GLU A 45 -10.68 4.88 -8.73
N LEU A 46 -9.90 4.46 -7.74
CA LEU A 46 -10.37 3.57 -6.67
C LEU A 46 -11.49 4.22 -5.83
N CYS A 47 -11.36 5.51 -5.52
CA CYS A 47 -12.33 6.24 -4.70
C CYS A 47 -13.61 6.63 -5.46
N LEU A 48 -13.51 6.90 -6.76
CA LEU A 48 -14.63 7.36 -7.59
C LEU A 48 -15.33 6.21 -8.34
N ASN A 49 -14.56 5.28 -8.93
CA ASN A 49 -15.11 4.13 -9.65
C ASN A 49 -14.08 2.98 -9.78
N SER A 50 -14.13 2.08 -8.80
CA SER A 50 -13.23 0.91 -8.70
C SER A 50 -13.37 -0.11 -9.82
N ARG A 51 -14.40 -0.01 -10.68
CA ARG A 51 -14.62 -0.95 -11.81
C ARG A 51 -13.83 -0.59 -13.07
N THR A 52 -13.19 0.58 -13.10
CA THR A 52 -12.43 1.02 -14.26
C THR A 52 -11.17 0.17 -14.49
N VAL A 53 -10.72 0.09 -15.74
CA VAL A 53 -9.44 -0.57 -16.07
C VAL A 53 -8.26 0.15 -15.40
N ALA A 54 -8.38 1.47 -15.25
CA ALA A 54 -7.44 2.31 -14.51
C ALA A 54 -7.32 1.93 -13.02
N ALA A 55 -8.42 1.57 -12.37
CA ALA A 55 -8.39 1.08 -10.99
C ALA A 55 -7.57 -0.20 -10.84
N LYS A 56 -7.37 -1.02 -11.89
CA LYS A 56 -6.57 -2.25 -11.84
C LYS A 56 -5.05 -2.03 -11.88
N ARG A 57 -4.55 -0.78 -11.93
CA ARG A 57 -3.10 -0.49 -11.94
C ARG A 57 -2.38 -1.05 -10.71
N HIS A 58 -3.01 -1.00 -9.53
CA HIS A 58 -2.42 -1.56 -8.31
C HIS A 58 -2.13 -3.07 -8.43
N LEU A 59 -2.95 -3.83 -9.17
CA LEU A 59 -2.70 -5.26 -9.44
C LEU A 59 -1.49 -5.45 -10.36
N LYS A 60 -1.33 -4.60 -11.38
CA LYS A 60 -0.14 -4.64 -12.26
C LYS A 60 1.13 -4.38 -11.46
N TYR A 61 1.11 -3.37 -10.58
CA TYR A 61 2.21 -3.07 -9.67
C TYR A 61 2.55 -4.27 -8.76
N PHE A 62 1.53 -4.90 -8.18
CA PHE A 62 1.70 -6.07 -7.33
C PHE A 62 2.31 -7.25 -8.10
N MET A 63 1.73 -7.59 -9.24
CA MET A 63 2.20 -8.71 -10.08
C MET A 63 3.60 -8.48 -10.65
N HIS A 64 3.98 -7.24 -10.91
CA HIS A 64 5.35 -6.92 -11.32
C HIS A 64 6.37 -7.37 -10.27
N HIS A 65 6.12 -7.09 -8.99
CA HIS A 65 7.02 -7.51 -7.91
C HIS A 65 7.01 -9.03 -7.71
N ILE A 66 5.86 -9.69 -7.84
CA ILE A 66 5.78 -11.15 -7.81
C ILE A 66 6.62 -11.77 -8.94
N ASN A 67 6.52 -11.23 -10.14
CA ASN A 67 7.29 -11.69 -11.28
C ASN A 67 8.79 -11.43 -11.11
N LEU A 68 9.17 -10.31 -10.49
CA LEU A 68 10.56 -10.03 -10.13
C LEU A 68 11.13 -11.09 -9.18
N LEU A 69 10.38 -11.48 -8.14
CA LEU A 69 10.80 -12.54 -7.22
C LEU A 69 10.98 -13.87 -7.96
N ARG A 70 10.00 -14.25 -8.79
CA ARG A 70 10.03 -15.48 -9.58
C ARG A 70 11.18 -15.49 -10.59
N HIS A 71 11.49 -14.36 -11.21
CA HIS A 71 12.63 -14.21 -12.12
C HIS A 71 13.95 -14.59 -11.44
N TYR A 72 14.13 -14.22 -10.17
CA TYR A 72 15.29 -14.60 -9.37
C TYR A 72 15.12 -15.94 -8.62
N SER A 73 14.17 -16.78 -9.05
CA SER A 73 13.88 -18.10 -8.46
C SER A 73 13.55 -18.04 -6.96
N VAL A 74 13.04 -16.91 -6.47
CA VAL A 74 12.47 -16.79 -5.12
C VAL A 74 11.01 -17.25 -5.18
N ILE A 75 10.59 -18.00 -4.16
CA ILE A 75 9.23 -18.53 -4.06
C ILE A 75 8.40 -17.59 -3.17
N PRO A 76 7.53 -16.74 -3.74
CA PRO A 76 6.72 -15.80 -2.97
C PRO A 76 5.57 -16.52 -2.25
N VAL A 77 5.39 -16.21 -0.96
CA VAL A 77 4.21 -16.60 -0.17
C VAL A 77 3.49 -15.32 0.21
N VAL A 78 2.36 -15.05 -0.46
CA VAL A 78 1.59 -13.84 -0.24
C VAL A 78 0.68 -14.02 0.98
N VAL A 79 0.80 -13.13 1.96
CA VAL A 79 0.03 -13.15 3.20
C VAL A 79 -0.93 -11.96 3.20
N PHE A 80 -2.21 -12.26 3.37
CA PHE A 80 -3.25 -11.27 3.56
C PHE A 80 -3.68 -11.26 5.02
N ASP A 81 -3.87 -10.07 5.58
CA ASP A 81 -4.46 -9.91 6.91
C ASP A 81 -5.89 -10.48 6.91
N GLY A 82 -6.24 -11.08 8.04
CA GLY A 82 -7.58 -11.58 8.29
C GLY A 82 -8.44 -10.57 9.06
N CYS A 83 -9.21 -11.06 10.02
CA CYS A 83 -10.10 -10.23 10.83
C CYS A 83 -9.33 -9.21 11.71
N SER A 84 -9.99 -8.09 11.99
CA SER A 84 -9.52 -7.10 12.96
C SER A 84 -9.39 -7.71 14.35
N ILE A 85 -8.30 -7.39 15.04
CA ILE A 85 -8.03 -7.86 16.41
C ILE A 85 -8.33 -6.76 17.45
N PRO A 86 -8.85 -7.08 18.64
CA PRO A 86 -9.26 -6.10 19.64
C PRO A 86 -8.15 -5.12 20.06
N CYS A 87 -6.91 -5.60 20.17
CA CYS A 87 -5.76 -4.78 20.56
C CYS A 87 -5.36 -3.71 19.52
N LYS A 88 -5.86 -3.81 18.28
CA LYS A 88 -5.67 -2.79 17.23
C LYS A 88 -6.92 -1.96 16.97
N SER A 89 -8.01 -2.15 17.73
CA SER A 89 -9.30 -1.49 17.50
C SER A 89 -9.21 0.04 17.46
N ALA A 90 -8.58 0.66 18.45
CA ALA A 90 -8.40 2.12 18.51
C ALA A 90 -7.62 2.66 17.30
N THR A 91 -6.58 1.93 16.92
CA THR A 91 -5.71 2.24 15.79
C THR A 91 -6.45 2.16 14.45
N GLU A 92 -7.26 1.11 14.25
CA GLU A 92 -8.06 0.96 13.03
C GLU A 92 -9.21 1.96 12.97
N HIS A 93 -9.82 2.32 14.12
CA HIS A 93 -10.81 3.39 14.19
C HIS A 93 -10.21 4.74 13.78
N GLU A 94 -9.03 5.07 14.28
CA GLU A 94 -8.36 6.32 13.92
C GLU A 94 -8.02 6.37 12.43
N ARG A 95 -7.51 5.25 11.88
CA ARG A 95 -7.29 5.13 10.43
C ARG A 95 -8.60 5.28 9.66
N HIS A 96 -9.69 4.70 10.12
CA HIS A 96 -11.00 4.83 9.47
C HIS A 96 -11.46 6.28 9.43
N ARG A 97 -11.48 6.97 10.58
CA ARG A 97 -11.88 8.37 10.68
C ARG A 97 -11.05 9.27 9.76
N ARG A 98 -9.74 9.06 9.72
CA ARG A 98 -8.86 9.84 8.84
C ARG A 98 -9.17 9.61 7.36
N ARG A 99 -9.44 8.36 6.96
CA ARG A 99 -9.81 8.03 5.58
C ARG A 99 -11.13 8.68 5.18
N GLU A 100 -12.14 8.65 6.05
CA GLU A 100 -13.42 9.31 5.79
C GLU A 100 -13.28 10.83 5.65
N SER A 101 -12.52 11.46 6.54
CA SER A 101 -12.24 12.91 6.46
C SER A 101 -11.53 13.29 5.16
N ASN A 102 -10.47 12.54 4.80
CA ASN A 102 -9.73 12.76 3.56
C ASN A 102 -10.61 12.55 2.31
N LEU A 103 -11.51 11.56 2.33
CA LEU A 103 -12.46 11.33 1.24
C LEU A 103 -13.41 12.51 1.05
N MET A 104 -13.90 13.10 2.15
CA MET A 104 -14.78 14.28 2.08
C MET A 104 -14.03 15.48 1.49
N LEU A 105 -12.82 15.77 2.00
CA LEU A 105 -11.98 16.85 1.51
C LEU A 105 -11.61 16.67 0.03
N ALA A 106 -11.28 15.45 -0.39
CA ALA A 106 -10.97 15.13 -1.78
C ALA A 106 -12.17 15.43 -2.71
N LYS A 107 -13.39 15.06 -2.29
CA LYS A 107 -14.61 15.34 -3.06
C LYS A 107 -14.93 16.83 -3.12
N GLU A 108 -14.68 17.57 -2.05
CA GLU A 108 -14.86 19.02 -2.03
C GLU A 108 -13.89 19.72 -2.98
N LYS A 109 -12.60 19.40 -2.92
CA LYS A 109 -11.58 19.94 -3.86
C LYS A 109 -11.87 19.58 -5.31
N LEU A 110 -12.45 18.40 -5.55
CA LEU A 110 -12.88 18.02 -6.90
C LEU A 110 -14.06 18.87 -7.40
N LYS A 111 -15.02 19.23 -6.53
CA LYS A 111 -16.12 20.14 -6.86
C LYS A 111 -15.63 21.57 -7.14
N GLU A 112 -14.60 22.01 -6.43
CA GLU A 112 -13.93 23.29 -6.68
C GLU A 112 -13.10 23.30 -7.99
N GLY A 113 -12.94 22.14 -8.66
CA GLY A 113 -12.12 21.99 -9.86
C GLY A 113 -10.62 21.83 -9.60
N ASN A 114 -10.18 21.79 -8.33
CA ASN A 114 -8.78 21.58 -7.97
C ASN A 114 -8.45 20.07 -7.93
N VAL A 115 -8.22 19.50 -9.12
CA VAL A 115 -7.94 18.08 -9.30
C VAL A 115 -6.62 17.66 -8.62
N SER A 116 -5.59 18.51 -8.65
CA SER A 116 -4.29 18.19 -8.05
C SER A 116 -4.42 17.97 -6.54
N ALA A 117 -5.06 18.91 -5.84
CA ALA A 117 -5.29 18.79 -4.41
C ALA A 117 -6.20 17.59 -4.07
N ALA A 118 -7.22 17.34 -4.90
CA ALA A 118 -8.10 16.19 -4.72
C ALA A 118 -7.33 14.86 -4.77
N VAL A 119 -6.39 14.71 -5.72
CA VAL A 119 -5.54 13.49 -5.84
C VAL A 119 -4.68 13.27 -4.60
N GLU A 120 -4.10 14.33 -4.03
CA GLU A 120 -3.30 14.22 -2.80
C GLU A 120 -4.14 13.68 -1.64
N PHE A 121 -5.36 14.18 -1.45
CA PHE A 121 -6.27 13.66 -0.43
C PHE A 121 -6.74 12.22 -0.72
N PHE A 122 -6.99 11.88 -1.99
CA PHE A 122 -7.33 10.51 -2.38
C PHE A 122 -6.20 9.50 -2.08
N GLN A 123 -4.92 9.90 -2.14
CA GLN A 123 -3.80 8.99 -1.84
C GLN A 123 -3.69 8.60 -0.37
N VAL A 124 -4.26 9.41 0.54
CA VAL A 124 -4.27 9.16 1.99
C VAL A 124 -5.63 8.68 2.51
N THR A 125 -6.54 8.36 1.59
CA THR A 125 -7.85 7.74 1.80
C THR A 125 -7.75 6.21 1.71
#